data_AF-A0A0B2VDL7-F1
#
_entry.id   AF-A0A0B2VDL7-F1
#
_cell.length_a   1.000
_cell.length_b   1.000
_cell.length_c   1.000
_cell.angle_alpha   90.00
_cell.angle_beta   90.00
_cell.angle_gamma   90.00
#
_symmetry.space_group_name_H-M   'P 1'
#
loop_
_entity.id
_entity.type
_entity.pdbx_description
1 polymer ?
#
loop_
_entity_poly.entity_id
_entity_poly.type
_entity_poly.pdbx_seq_one_letter_code
_entity_poly.pdbx_strand_id
1 'polypeptide(L)'
;MTAASRKEGRKDDYLDCFGDPLETGKVGSDLREGKCTWVTCRAVEKLKDHPEYTRLFEENFGQASEECEMKVKSLLLKLHVKEDFVRFEADYSRALLNDIECFVLGDLKSVLRYSLSEFLNRKQ
;
A
#
# COMPACT_ATOMS: atom_id res chain seq x y z
N MET A 1 21.15 -9.38 8.38
CA MET A 1 20.07 -8.75 9.15
C MET A 1 18.75 -9.16 8.52
N THR A 2 17.88 -9.73 9.33
CA THR A 2 16.73 -10.58 8.98
C THR A 2 15.62 -9.77 8.32
N ALA A 3 15.39 -9.97 7.02
CA ALA A 3 14.21 -9.47 6.29
C ALA A 3 12.96 -10.31 6.64
N ALA A 4 12.66 -10.42 7.93
CA ALA A 4 11.56 -11.18 8.49
C ALA A 4 10.64 -10.24 9.28
N SER A 5 9.91 -9.42 8.54
CA SER A 5 8.66 -8.72 8.90
C SER A 5 8.32 -7.96 7.62
N ARG A 6 7.28 -8.27 6.85
CA ARG A 6 5.87 -8.16 7.23
C ARG A 6 5.08 -8.67 6.01
N LYS A 7 4.49 -9.87 6.04
CA LYS A 7 3.61 -10.31 4.94
C LYS A 7 2.24 -9.61 5.01
N GLU A 8 1.84 -9.07 6.17
CA GLU A 8 0.72 -8.14 6.34
C GLU A 8 0.98 -6.68 5.86
N GLY A 9 2.21 -6.30 5.50
CA GLY A 9 2.59 -4.88 5.42
C GLY A 9 2.01 -4.06 4.28
N ARG A 10 1.57 -4.66 3.16
CA ARG A 10 1.22 -3.87 1.95
C ARG A 10 0.00 -2.96 2.14
N LYS A 11 -1.00 -3.42 2.88
CA LYS A 11 -2.19 -2.62 3.20
C LYS A 11 -1.88 -1.60 4.29
N ASP A 12 -1.09 -1.98 5.30
CA ASP A 12 -0.57 -1.05 6.30
C ASP A 12 0.22 0.09 5.64
N ASP A 13 1.14 -0.23 4.72
CA ASP A 13 1.96 0.73 3.95
C ASP A 13 1.08 1.69 3.14
N TYR A 14 0.02 1.18 2.51
CA TYR A 14 -0.94 1.98 1.76
C TYR A 14 -1.75 2.90 2.69
N LEU A 15 -2.27 2.38 3.80
CA LEU A 15 -3.06 3.14 4.77
C LEU A 15 -2.21 4.16 5.53
N ASP A 16 -0.92 3.90 5.74
CA ASP A 16 0.00 4.88 6.32
C ASP A 16 0.17 6.09 5.38
N CYS A 17 0.25 5.85 4.07
CA CYS A 17 0.44 6.93 3.10
C CYS A 17 -0.86 7.66 2.71
N PHE A 18 -1.94 6.92 2.48
CA PHE A 18 -3.18 7.42 1.87
C PHE A 18 -4.42 7.27 2.76
N GLY A 19 -4.31 6.63 3.92
CA GLY A 19 -5.42 6.48 4.86
C GLY A 19 -5.80 7.80 5.51
N ASP A 20 -7.09 7.96 5.80
CA ASP A 20 -7.57 9.11 6.57
C ASP A 20 -7.16 8.92 8.05
N PRO A 21 -6.43 9.87 8.66
CA PRO A 21 -6.06 9.79 10.08
C PRO A 21 -7.25 9.58 11.03
N LEU A 22 -8.45 10.04 10.65
CA LEU A 22 -9.69 9.83 11.42
C LEU A 22 -10.15 8.37 11.38
N GLU A 23 -9.87 7.65 10.28
CA GLU A 23 -10.24 6.25 10.11
C GLU A 23 -9.14 5.30 10.62
N THR A 24 -7.87 5.64 10.41
CA THR A 24 -6.73 4.79 10.81
C THR A 24 -6.33 4.98 12.27
N GLY A 25 -6.70 6.11 12.89
CA GLY A 25 -6.33 6.48 14.26
C GLY A 25 -4.84 6.83 14.43
N LYS A 26 -4.09 6.93 13.33
CA LYS A 26 -2.68 7.31 13.33
C LYS A 26 -2.36 8.24 12.16
N VAL A 27 -1.45 9.18 12.39
CA VAL A 27 -0.84 9.95 11.30
C VAL A 27 0.30 9.12 10.74
N GLY A 28 0.24 8.82 9.44
CA GLY A 28 1.31 8.07 8.79
C GLY A 28 2.65 8.79 8.84
N SER A 29 3.72 8.02 8.93
CA SER A 29 5.09 8.53 9.06
C SER A 29 6.06 7.88 8.08
N ASP A 30 5.63 6.93 7.25
CA ASP A 30 6.55 6.13 6.45
C ASP A 30 7.34 6.95 5.42
N LEU A 31 6.73 8.00 4.84
CA LEU A 31 7.40 8.88 3.87
C LEU A 31 8.45 9.79 4.51
N ARG A 32 8.16 10.34 5.69
CA ARG A 32 9.08 11.21 6.45
C ARG A 32 10.21 10.43 7.11
N GLU A 33 9.97 9.15 7.42
CA GLU A 33 11.00 8.23 7.93
C GLU A 33 11.83 7.60 6.81
N GLY A 34 11.48 7.84 5.55
CA GLY A 34 12.20 7.31 4.40
C GLY A 34 12.13 5.78 4.30
N LYS A 35 11.05 5.19 4.81
CA LYS A 35 10.91 3.73 4.84
C LYS A 35 10.73 3.16 3.45
N CYS A 36 11.35 2.03 3.20
CA CYS A 36 11.15 1.24 2.00
C CYS A 36 9.85 0.42 2.14
N THR A 37 8.75 0.98 1.68
CA THR A 37 7.41 0.38 1.69
C THR A 37 6.95 0.02 0.28
N TRP A 38 5.83 -0.70 0.15
CA TRP A 38 5.25 -0.99 -1.17
C TRP A 38 4.98 0.30 -1.98
N VAL A 39 4.49 1.36 -1.32
CA VAL A 39 4.16 2.64 -1.95
C VAL A 39 5.41 3.30 -2.52
N THR A 40 6.51 3.31 -1.78
CA THR A 40 7.77 3.94 -2.23
C THR A 40 8.44 3.13 -3.34
N CYS A 41 8.43 1.80 -3.24
CA CYS A 41 8.93 0.93 -4.31
C CYS A 41 8.15 1.17 -5.60
N ARG A 42 6.81 1.25 -5.50
CA ARG A 42 5.96 1.50 -6.66
C ARG A 42 6.18 2.88 -7.27
N ALA A 43 6.42 3.89 -6.43
CA ALA A 43 6.79 5.22 -6.88
C ALA A 43 8.10 5.21 -7.68
N VAL A 44 9.15 4.56 -7.16
CA VAL A 44 10.45 4.47 -7.83
C VAL A 44 10.36 3.71 -9.16
N GLU A 45 9.51 2.68 -9.26
CA GLU A 45 9.23 2.04 -10.54
C GLU A 45 8.65 3.03 -11.56
N LYS A 46 7.66 3.84 -11.15
CA LYS A 46 7.03 4.85 -12.02
C LYS A 46 7.96 5.99 -12.39
N LEU A 47 8.89 6.36 -11.51
CA LEU A 47 9.89 7.41 -11.78
C LEU A 47 10.82 7.06 -12.95
N LYS A 48 11.01 5.76 -13.26
CA LYS A 48 11.77 5.34 -14.43
C LYS A 48 11.13 5.83 -15.74
N ASP A 49 9.81 5.89 -15.78
CA ASP A 49 9.04 6.37 -16.92
C ASP A 49 8.78 7.89 -16.86
N HIS A 50 9.06 8.52 -15.70
CA HIS A 50 8.83 9.95 -15.43
C HIS A 50 10.04 10.61 -14.74
N PRO A 51 11.18 10.72 -15.44
CA PRO A 51 12.43 11.24 -14.85
C PRO A 51 12.33 12.70 -14.38
N GLU A 52 11.37 13.47 -14.88
CA GLU A 52 11.11 14.85 -14.46
C GLU A 52 10.75 14.98 -12.97
N TYR A 53 10.24 13.90 -12.36
CA TYR A 53 9.86 13.89 -10.96
C TYR A 53 10.92 13.29 -10.03
N THR A 54 11.98 12.67 -10.58
CA THR A 54 13.02 11.99 -9.78
C THR A 54 13.68 12.92 -8.78
N ARG A 55 14.07 14.12 -9.23
CA ARG A 55 14.71 15.11 -8.36
C ARG A 55 13.79 15.56 -7.22
N LEU A 56 12.50 15.78 -7.52
CA LEU A 56 11.52 16.15 -6.51
C LEU A 56 11.35 15.04 -5.47
N PHE A 57 11.32 13.78 -5.92
CA PHE A 57 11.23 12.64 -5.01
C PHE A 57 12.48 12.53 -4.11
N GLU A 58 13.68 12.57 -4.69
CA GLU A 58 14.95 12.43 -3.96
C GLU A 58 15.18 13.56 -2.93
N GLU A 59 14.83 14.80 -3.26
CA GLU A 59 15.03 15.95 -2.36
C GLU A 59 14.04 15.97 -1.18
N ASN A 60 12.87 15.34 -1.32
CA ASN A 60 11.78 15.45 -0.33
C ASN A 60 11.50 14.14 0.42
N PHE A 61 11.84 12.98 -0.14
CA PHE A 61 11.64 11.68 0.51
C PHE A 61 12.58 11.49 1.71
N GLY A 62 12.05 10.97 2.83
CA GLY A 62 12.81 10.78 4.07
C GLY A 62 13.14 12.07 4.83
N GLN A 63 12.50 13.19 4.47
CA GLN A 63 12.64 14.45 5.19
C GLN A 63 11.61 14.53 6.32
N ALA A 64 12.02 15.01 7.49
CA ALA A 64 11.13 15.16 8.64
C ALA A 64 10.08 16.29 8.51
N SER A 65 10.20 17.12 7.47
CA SER A 65 9.28 18.24 7.21
C SER A 65 7.96 17.77 6.61
N GLU A 66 6.85 18.22 7.17
CA GLU A 66 5.49 17.96 6.67
C GLU A 66 5.28 18.52 5.25
N GLU A 67 5.94 19.62 4.90
CA GLU A 67 5.91 20.16 3.54
C GLU A 67 6.54 19.22 2.52
N CYS A 68 7.66 18.59 2.89
CA CYS A 68 8.33 17.59 2.05
C CYS A 68 7.45 16.35 1.89
N GLU A 69 6.83 15.89 2.98
CA GLU A 69 5.87 14.78 2.94
C GLU A 69 4.69 15.09 2.02
N MET A 70 4.09 16.28 2.10
CA MET A 70 2.98 16.69 1.23
C MET A 70 3.38 16.75 -0.26
N LYS A 71 4.60 17.20 -0.57
CA LYS A 71 5.13 17.19 -1.94
C LYS A 71 5.26 15.77 -2.47
N VAL A 72 5.80 14.85 -1.66
CA VAL A 72 5.92 13.43 -2.03
C VAL A 72 4.54 12.80 -2.18
N LYS A 73 3.59 13.01 -1.25
CA LYS A 73 2.20 12.53 -1.37
C LYS A 73 1.52 13.03 -2.64
N SER A 74 1.68 14.31 -2.95
CA SER A 74 1.14 14.91 -4.19
C SER A 74 1.75 14.27 -5.44
N LEU A 75 3.04 13.97 -5.41
CA LEU A 75 3.71 13.26 -6.50
C LEU A 75 3.18 11.82 -6.65
N LEU A 76 2.99 11.09 -5.54
CA LEU A 76 2.45 9.73 -5.58
C LEU A 76 1.05 9.66 -6.20
N LEU A 77 0.20 10.67 -5.94
CA LEU A 77 -1.10 10.82 -6.59
C LEU A 77 -0.95 11.08 -8.09
N LYS A 78 -0.02 11.94 -8.51
CA LYS A 78 0.26 12.20 -9.94
C LYS A 78 0.79 10.97 -10.68
N LEU A 79 1.58 10.14 -10.01
CA LEU A 79 2.11 8.89 -10.56
C LEU A 79 1.09 7.73 -10.56
N HIS A 80 -0.14 8.01 -10.09
CA HIS A 80 -1.23 7.04 -9.97
C HIS A 80 -0.88 5.81 -9.11
N VAL A 81 -0.07 6.01 -8.07
CA VAL A 81 0.35 4.92 -7.17
C VAL A 81 -0.83 4.42 -6.32
N LYS A 82 -1.75 5.33 -5.98
CA LYS A 82 -2.99 5.00 -5.25
C LYS A 82 -3.85 4.02 -6.06
N GLU A 83 -4.06 4.31 -7.34
CA GLU A 83 -4.84 3.50 -8.27
C GLU A 83 -4.18 2.15 -8.54
N ASP A 84 -2.84 2.13 -8.61
CA ASP A 84 -2.09 0.88 -8.75
C ASP A 84 -2.32 -0.07 -7.55
N PHE A 85 -2.41 0.46 -6.33
CA PHE A 85 -2.72 -0.35 -5.15
C PHE A 85 -4.14 -0.90 -5.21
N VAL A 86 -5.13 -0.06 -5.55
CA VAL A 86 -6.53 -0.47 -5.67
C VAL A 86 -6.67 -1.59 -6.71
N ARG A 87 -5.99 -1.46 -7.86
CA ARG A 87 -5.96 -2.52 -8.88
C ARG A 87 -5.31 -3.79 -8.35
N PHE A 88 -4.16 -3.66 -7.68
CA PHE A 88 -3.47 -4.80 -7.06
C PHE A 88 -4.36 -5.53 -6.04
N GLU A 89 -5.04 -4.81 -5.14
CA GLU A 89 -5.94 -5.40 -4.13
C GLU A 89 -7.14 -6.11 -4.79
N ALA A 90 -7.72 -5.51 -5.83
CA ALA A 90 -8.81 -6.12 -6.59
C ALA A 90 -8.39 -7.40 -7.32
N ASP A 91 -7.22 -7.40 -7.97
CA ASP A 91 -6.71 -8.57 -8.69
C ASP A 91 -6.31 -9.68 -7.72
N TYR A 92 -5.65 -9.32 -6.61
CA TYR A 92 -5.24 -10.27 -5.58
C TYR A 92 -6.45 -10.91 -4.87
N SER A 93 -7.45 -10.12 -4.49
CA SER A 93 -8.68 -10.63 -3.87
C SER A 93 -9.46 -11.53 -4.83
N ARG A 94 -9.56 -11.17 -6.11
CA ARG A 94 -10.19 -12.02 -7.13
C ARG A 94 -9.48 -13.36 -7.28
N ALA A 95 -8.15 -13.36 -7.33
CA ALA A 95 -7.36 -14.59 -7.40
C ALA A 95 -7.59 -15.48 -6.17
N LEU A 96 -7.56 -14.89 -4.96
CA LEU A 96 -7.85 -15.62 -3.73
C LEU A 96 -9.26 -16.20 -3.68
N LEU A 97 -10.27 -15.45 -4.16
CA LEU A 97 -11.64 -15.95 -4.24
C LEU A 97 -11.71 -17.18 -5.17
N ASN A 98 -11.06 -17.13 -6.33
CA ASN A 98 -11.01 -18.27 -7.24
C ASN A 98 -10.34 -19.49 -6.58
N ASP A 99 -9.26 -19.28 -5.82
CA ASP A 99 -8.59 -20.35 -5.09
C ASP A 99 -9.50 -20.96 -4.00
N ILE A 100 -10.29 -20.13 -3.31
CA ILE A 100 -11.28 -20.58 -2.32
C ILE A 100 -12.40 -21.37 -3.00
N GLU A 101 -12.87 -20.95 -4.18
CA GLU A 101 -13.88 -21.69 -4.95
C GLU A 101 -13.38 -23.07 -5.38
N CYS A 102 -12.10 -23.18 -5.71
CA CYS A 102 -11.44 -24.44 -6.07
C CYS A 102 -11.05 -25.30 -4.84
N PHE A 103 -11.23 -24.80 -3.62
CA PHE A 103 -10.80 -25.50 -2.41
C PHE A 103 -11.56 -26.81 -2.20
N VAL A 104 -10.86 -27.88 -1.83
CA VAL A 104 -11.42 -29.24 -1.80
C VAL A 104 -12.46 -29.42 -0.68
N LEU A 105 -12.28 -28.73 0.45
CA LEU A 105 -13.17 -28.84 1.61
C LEU A 105 -14.27 -27.78 1.54
N GLY A 106 -15.46 -28.20 1.08
CA GLY A 106 -16.62 -27.32 0.88
C GLY A 106 -17.03 -26.53 2.12
N ASP A 107 -17.04 -27.18 3.30
CA ASP A 107 -17.47 -26.56 4.56
C ASP A 107 -16.55 -25.39 4.96
N LEU A 108 -15.25 -25.51 4.68
CA LEU A 108 -14.26 -24.46 4.96
C LEU A 108 -14.35 -23.28 3.99
N LYS A 109 -14.94 -23.43 2.81
CA LYS A 109 -15.07 -22.32 1.85
C LYS A 109 -15.84 -21.15 2.47
N SER A 110 -16.88 -21.43 3.24
CA SER A 110 -17.69 -20.40 3.91
C SER A 110 -16.84 -19.57 4.89
N VAL A 111 -16.04 -20.23 5.72
CA VAL A 111 -15.13 -19.61 6.71
C VAL A 111 -14.02 -18.81 6.02
N LEU A 112 -13.46 -19.34 4.93
CA LEU A 112 -12.39 -18.68 4.17
C LEU A 112 -12.92 -17.41 3.47
N ARG A 113 -14.11 -17.47 2.86
CA ARG A 113 -14.74 -16.29 2.26
C ARG A 113 -15.00 -15.21 3.31
N TYR A 114 -15.54 -15.58 4.47
CA TYR A 114 -15.78 -14.64 5.57
C TYR A 114 -14.47 -14.01 6.06
N SER A 115 -13.43 -14.82 6.28
CA SER A 115 -12.11 -14.32 6.70
C SER A 115 -11.52 -13.34 5.68
N LEU A 116 -11.69 -13.61 4.38
CA LEU A 116 -11.24 -12.72 3.32
C LEU A 116 -12.04 -11.41 3.28
N SER A 117 -13.37 -11.46 3.42
CA SER A 117 -14.19 -10.24 3.48
C SER A 117 -13.82 -9.35 4.66
N GLU A 118 -13.57 -9.95 5.83
CA GLU A 118 -13.11 -9.21 7.02
C GLU A 118 -11.74 -8.58 6.79
N PHE A 119 -10.82 -9.26 6.10
CA PHE A 119 -9.51 -8.70 5.75
C PHE A 119 -9.62 -7.53 4.76
N LEU A 120 -10.49 -7.63 3.75
CA LEU A 120 -10.67 -6.58 2.75
C LEU A 120 -11.37 -5.35 3.34
N ASN A 121 -12.29 -5.53 4.27
CA ASN A 121 -13.01 -4.44 4.93
C ASN A 121 -12.20 -3.72 6.01
N ARG A 122 -11.01 -4.22 6.38
CA ARG A 122 -10.15 -3.53 7.35
C ARG A 122 -9.71 -2.16 6.83
N LYS A 123 -9.90 -1.14 7.67
CA LYS A 123 -9.42 0.23 7.47
C LYS A 123 -8.27 0.61 8.42
N GLN A 124 -7.83 -0.33 9.26
CA GLN A 124 -6.82 -0.15 10.31
C GLN A 124 -5.90 -1.37 10.38
#